data_AF-A0A7V1M3W3-F1
#
_entry.id   AF-A0A7V1M3W3-F1
#
_cell.length_a   1.000
_cell.length_b   1.000
_cell.length_c   1.000
_cell.angle_alpha   90.00
_cell.angle_beta   90.00
_cell.angle_gamma   90.00
#
_symmetry.space_group_name_H-M   'P 1'
#
loop_
_entity.id
_entity.type
_entity.pdbx_description
1 polymer ?
#
loop_
_entity_poly.entity_id
_entity_poly.type
_entity_poly.pdbx_seq_one_letter_code
_entity_poly.pdbx_strand_id
1 'polypeptide(L)'
;MTELQRTGIDGLDRLVGGIPRGSGNRLMDFIFSPAHNISRFRIREAGGKLRRELRIEKMEGAAHSLDWLPFEITSKGIVLQV
;
A
#
# COMPACT_ATOMS: atom_id res chain seq x y z
N MET A 1 5.04 -23.48 17.95
CA MET A 1 5.60 -22.10 18.02
C MET A 1 5.45 -21.50 16.63
N THR A 2 4.63 -20.47 16.46
CA THR A 2 4.34 -19.89 15.14
C THR A 2 5.45 -18.92 14.75
N GLU A 3 6.09 -19.13 13.60
CA GLU A 3 7.22 -18.32 13.14
C GLU A 3 6.73 -16.94 12.66
N LEU A 4 7.30 -15.85 13.20
CA LEU A 4 6.95 -14.47 12.80
C LEU A 4 7.89 -14.00 11.67
N GLN A 5 7.32 -13.56 10.54
CA GLN A 5 8.02 -12.92 9.43
C GLN A 5 7.98 -11.40 9.55
N ARG A 6 9.11 -10.73 9.30
CA ARG A 6 9.15 -9.27 9.24
C ARG A 6 8.21 -8.74 8.14
N THR A 7 7.47 -7.68 8.45
CA THR A 7 6.51 -7.04 7.54
C THR A 7 7.21 -6.21 6.46
N GLY A 8 8.48 -5.82 6.71
CA GLY A 8 9.22 -4.87 5.88
C GLY A 8 8.88 -3.40 6.15
N ILE A 9 7.99 -3.12 7.12
CA ILE A 9 7.64 -1.79 7.58
C ILE A 9 8.17 -1.63 9.00
N ASP A 10 9.25 -0.87 9.18
CA ASP A 10 9.97 -0.76 10.46
C ASP A 10 9.07 -0.32 11.63
N GLY A 11 8.17 0.64 11.40
CA GLY A 11 7.20 1.07 12.41
C GLY A 11 6.19 -0.01 12.82
N LEU A 12 5.81 -0.88 11.88
CA LEU A 12 4.87 -1.98 12.14
C LEU A 12 5.58 -3.17 12.79
N ASP A 13 6.79 -3.50 12.33
CA ASP A 13 7.63 -4.53 12.95
C ASP A 13 7.87 -4.24 14.43
N ARG A 14 8.05 -2.98 14.81
CA ARG A 14 8.18 -2.55 16.21
C ARG A 14 6.90 -2.69 17.02
N LEU A 15 5.74 -2.54 16.37
CA LEU A 15 4.43 -2.60 17.02
C LEU A 15 3.97 -4.05 17.25
N VAL A 16 4.23 -4.95 16.30
CA VAL A 16 3.67 -6.32 16.32
C VAL A 16 4.72 -7.44 16.31
N GLY A 17 6.01 -7.13 16.21
CA GLY A 17 7.11 -8.12 16.27
C GLY A 17 7.25 -9.01 15.02
N GLY A 18 6.44 -8.79 13.99
CA GLY A 18 6.35 -9.59 12.77
C GLY A 18 4.97 -10.24 12.58
N ILE A 19 4.77 -10.94 11.46
CA ILE A 19 3.51 -11.59 11.08
C ILE A 19 3.66 -13.11 11.15
N PRO A 20 2.75 -13.85 11.81
CA PRO A 20 2.76 -15.31 11.78
C PRO A 20 2.73 -15.87 10.36
N ARG A 21 3.71 -16.73 10.01
CA ARG A 21 3.73 -17.49 8.76
C ARG A 21 2.45 -18.32 8.62
N GLY A 22 1.74 -18.17 7.50
CA GLY A 22 0.49 -18.89 7.23
C GLY A 22 -0.79 -18.22 7.78
N SER A 23 -0.67 -17.07 8.45
CA SER A 23 -1.81 -16.21 8.78
C SER A 23 -2.32 -15.53 7.50
N GLY A 24 -3.16 -16.22 6.72
CA GLY A 24 -3.83 -15.60 5.56
C GLY A 24 -4.50 -14.29 5.99
N ASN A 25 -4.11 -13.17 5.36
CA ASN A 25 -4.63 -11.80 5.40
C ASN A 25 -5.19 -11.16 6.70
N ARG A 26 -5.32 -11.86 7.83
CA ARG A 26 -6.01 -11.38 9.05
C ARG A 26 -5.39 -10.12 9.65
N LEU A 27 -4.08 -9.95 9.52
CA LEU A 27 -3.41 -8.73 9.97
C LEU A 27 -3.71 -7.56 9.03
N MET A 28 -3.73 -7.81 7.72
CA MET A 28 -4.15 -6.79 6.75
C MET A 28 -5.63 -6.45 6.96
N ASP A 29 -6.49 -7.44 7.23
CA ASP A 29 -7.88 -7.21 7.57
C ASP A 29 -8.00 -6.36 8.85
N PHE A 30 -7.23 -6.66 9.90
CA PHE A 30 -7.23 -5.88 11.14
C PHE A 30 -6.75 -4.43 10.93
N ILE A 31 -5.72 -4.22 10.10
CA ILE A 31 -5.13 -2.90 9.86
C ILE A 31 -5.97 -2.07 8.86
N PHE A 32 -6.52 -2.70 7.83
CA PHE A 32 -7.23 -2.03 6.73
C PHE A 32 -8.74 -1.92 6.96
N SER A 33 -9.34 -2.80 7.78
CA SER A 33 -10.76 -2.72 8.15
C SER A 33 -11.16 -1.35 8.72
N PRO A 34 -10.47 -0.79 9.73
CA PRO A 34 -10.87 0.50 10.32
C PRO A 34 -10.51 1.71 9.45
N ALA A 35 -9.64 1.56 8.44
CA ALA A 35 -9.23 2.68 7.61
C ALA A 35 -10.38 3.09 6.68
N HIS A 36 -10.84 4.34 6.73
CA HIS A 36 -11.87 4.82 5.79
C HIS A 36 -11.36 4.79 4.33
N ASN A 37 -10.09 5.15 4.12
CA ASN A 37 -9.48 5.23 2.79
C ASN A 37 -8.08 4.59 2.77
N ILE A 38 -7.75 3.91 1.67
CA ILE A 38 -6.45 3.22 1.48
C ILE A 38 -5.95 3.54 0.07
N SER A 39 -4.73 4.07 -0.02
CA SER A 39 -4.01 4.28 -1.28
C SER A 39 -2.77 3.40 -1.32
N ARG A 40 -2.61 2.63 -2.41
CA ARG A 40 -1.42 1.80 -2.64
C ARG A 40 -0.51 2.49 -3.63
N PHE A 41 0.77 2.59 -3.26
CA PHE A 41 1.84 3.08 -4.11
C PHE A 41 2.69 1.91 -4.61
N ARG A 42 3.15 1.98 -5.86
CA ARG A 42 4.14 1.04 -6.38
C ARG A 42 5.14 1.72 -7.30
N ILE A 43 6.26 1.04 -7.51
CA ILE A 43 7.17 1.32 -8.61
C ILE A 43 6.94 0.21 -9.65
N ARG A 44 6.84 0.60 -10.91
CA ARG A 44 6.71 -0.32 -12.05
C ARG A 44 7.78 0.02 -13.08
N GLU A 45 8.47 -1.00 -13.58
CA GLU A 45 9.33 -0.85 -14.73
C GLU A 45 8.51 -0.94 -16.02
N ALA A 46 8.64 0.05 -16.90
CA ALA A 46 7.99 0.07 -18.20
C ALA A 46 8.89 0.79 -19.21
N GLY A 47 9.29 0.09 -20.28
CA GLY A 47 10.15 0.64 -21.33
C GLY A 47 11.53 1.08 -20.83
N GLY A 48 12.14 0.30 -19.92
CA GLY A 48 13.45 0.60 -19.34
C GLY A 48 13.46 1.80 -18.38
N LYS A 49 12.29 2.30 -17.98
CA LYS A 49 12.15 3.39 -17.01
C LYS A 49 11.33 2.94 -15.81
N LEU A 50 11.77 3.33 -14.62
CA LEU A 50 11.00 3.17 -13.38
C LEU A 50 9.95 4.28 -13.30
N ARG A 51 8.68 3.88 -13.25
CA ARG A 51 7.54 4.77 -13.06
C ARG A 51 6.94 4.55 -11.68
N ARG A 52 6.44 5.61 -11.07
CA ARG A 52 5.66 5.54 -9.84
C ARG A 52 4.19 5.58 -10.19
N GLU A 53 3.42 4.68 -9.59
CA GLU A 53 1.98 4.57 -9.80
C GLU A 53 1.30 4.49 -8.44
N LEU A 54 0.11 5.08 -8.33
CA LEU A 54 -0.76 4.94 -7.17
C LEU A 54 -2.13 4.43 -7.61
N ARG A 55 -2.77 3.65 -6.76
CA ARG A 55 -4.19 3.33 -6.90
C ARG A 55 -4.92 3.53 -5.59
N ILE A 56 -6.21 3.78 -5.68
CA ILE A 56 -7.10 3.77 -4.54
C ILE A 56 -7.57 2.31 -4.34
N GLU A 57 -7.31 1.73 -3.17
CA GLU A 57 -7.79 0.39 -2.81
C GLU A 57 -9.07 0.42 -2.00
N LYS A 58 -9.28 1.50 -1.25
CA LYS A 58 -10.48 1.74 -0.45
C LYS A 58 -10.78 3.23 -0.46
N MET A 59 -12.03 3.57 -0.69
CA MET A 59 -12.56 4.92 -0.51
C MET A 59 -13.95 4.77 0.08
N GLU A 60 -14.17 5.27 1.29
CA GLU A 60 -15.48 5.24 1.91
C GLU A 60 -16.39 6.33 1.33
N GLY A 61 -17.65 5.98 1.07
CA GLY A 61 -18.65 6.94 0.61
C GLY A 61 -18.47 7.43 -0.84
N ALA A 62 -17.50 6.91 -1.60
CA ALA A 62 -17.29 7.30 -3.00
C ALA A 62 -16.85 6.14 -3.90
N ALA A 63 -17.47 6.06 -5.07
CA ALA A 63 -16.97 5.23 -6.16
C ALA A 63 -15.62 5.78 -6.65
N HIS A 64 -14.70 4.88 -6.97
CA HIS A 64 -13.38 5.23 -7.47
C HIS A 64 -12.89 4.19 -8.48
N SER A 65 -11.97 4.59 -9.35
CA SER A 65 -11.30 3.65 -10.25
C SER A 65 -10.27 2.81 -9.49
N LEU A 66 -10.13 1.54 -9.90
CA LEU A 66 -9.10 0.62 -9.45
C LEU A 66 -7.84 0.67 -10.34
N ASP A 67 -7.81 1.60 -11.30
CA ASP A 67 -6.68 1.80 -12.20
C ASP A 67 -5.44 2.30 -11.45
N TRP A 68 -4.30 1.99 -12.03
CA TRP A 68 -3.02 2.53 -11.59
C TRP A 68 -2.76 3.86 -12.28
N LEU A 69 -2.72 4.93 -11.49
CA LEU A 69 -2.49 6.28 -11.95
C LEU A 69 -1.00 6.62 -11.81
N PRO A 70 -0.30 6.97 -12.89
CA PRO A 70 1.09 7.42 -12.78
C PRO A 70 1.16 8.74 -12.01
N PHE A 71 2.21 8.92 -11.22
CA PHE A 71 2.46 10.17 -10.50
C PHE A 71 3.93 10.54 -10.47
N GLU A 72 4.18 11.83 -10.25
CA GLU A 72 5.51 12.37 -9.98
C GLU A 72 5.54 13.05 -8.62
N ILE A 73 6.73 13.04 -8.00
CA ILE A 73 7.00 13.82 -6.80
C ILE A 73 7.75 15.07 -7.27
N THR A 74 7.12 16.23 -7.08
CA THR A 74 7.67 17.53 -7.48
C THR A 74 7.83 18.42 -6.25
N SER A 75 8.35 19.65 -6.43
CA SER A 75 8.37 20.65 -5.36
C SER A 75 6.97 21.05 -4.87
N LYS A 76 5.90 20.72 -5.62
CA LYS A 76 4.51 20.93 -5.25
C LYS A 76 3.87 19.73 -4.55
N GLY A 77 4.63 18.64 -4.35
CA GLY A 77 4.14 17.38 -3.80
C GLY A 77 3.87 16.31 -4.86
N ILE A 78 2.93 15.41 -4.57
CA ILE A 78 2.51 14.33 -5.47
C ILE A 78 1.57 14.90 -6.53
N VAL A 79 1.98 14.80 -7.79
CA VAL A 79 1.20 15.26 -8.95
C VAL A 79 0.82 14.04 -9.78
N LEU A 80 -0.48 13.80 -9.91
CA LEU A 80 -1.03 12.77 -10.79
C LEU A 80 -0.82 13.17 -12.26
N GLN A 81 -0.44 12.20 -13.08
CA GLN A 81 -0.40 12.33 -14.53
C GLN A 81 -1.67 11.68 -15.09
N VAL A 82 -2.75 12.46 -15.11
CA VAL A 82 -4.04 12.11 -15.70
C VAL A 82 -4.22 12.78 -17.06
#